data_AF-A0A7R9U1I8-F1
#
_entry.id   AF-A0A7R9U1I8-F1
#
_cell.length_a   1.000
_cell.length_b   1.000
_cell.length_c   1.000
_cell.angle_alpha   90.00
_cell.angle_beta   90.00
_cell.angle_gamma   90.00
#
_symmetry.space_group_name_H-M   'P 1'
#
loop_
_entity.id
_entity.type
_entity.pdbx_description
1 polymer ?
#
loop_
_entity_poly.entity_id
_entity_poly.type
_entity_poly.pdbx_seq_one_letter_code
_entity_poly.pdbx_strand_id
1 'polypeptide(L)'
;ITEQGDPQLGIANTWLRCRSGIWELKYPLEHVSAEGRSTVYGELVGADAVLNHLVAHGFLEPADGRLPIDDLLAAQGFTELASFGTKRTKSRVYDEGAALWLGIDSDEASYGHLVLEVEGISSTDSAEIEKTRLSIQALAEALGLTKAGADGSAARGKLEEYLFRHQGNGILDRLMRAGVM
;
A
#
# COMPACT_ATOMS: atom_id res chain seq x y z
N ILE A 1 1.20 -27.08 13.43
CA ILE A 1 2.20 -26.74 12.40
C ILE A 1 2.28 -25.23 12.41
N THR A 2 3.26 -24.67 13.11
CA THR A 2 3.46 -23.22 13.19
C THR A 2 4.08 -22.80 11.86
N GLU A 3 3.26 -22.29 10.94
CA GLU A 3 3.76 -21.70 9.70
C GLU A 3 4.62 -20.49 10.04
N GLN A 4 5.87 -20.51 9.57
CA GLN A 4 6.71 -19.32 9.52
C GLN A 4 6.00 -18.23 8.72
N GLY A 5 6.06 -16.99 9.23
CA GLY A 5 5.65 -15.78 8.52
C GLY A 5 4.18 -15.41 8.68
N ASP A 6 3.74 -15.07 9.89
CA ASP A 6 2.50 -14.32 10.06
C ASP A 6 2.69 -12.92 9.44
N PRO A 7 1.89 -12.50 8.43
CA PRO A 7 2.05 -11.19 7.79
C PRO A 7 1.54 -10.07 8.71
N GLN A 8 2.12 -9.92 9.90
CA GLN A 8 1.66 -9.03 10.97
C GLN A 8 1.52 -7.57 10.49
N LEU A 9 2.48 -7.09 9.70
CA LEU A 9 2.38 -5.78 9.05
C LEU A 9 1.16 -5.72 8.13
N GLY A 10 0.99 -6.71 7.27
CA GLY A 10 -0.16 -6.80 6.37
C GLY A 10 -1.49 -6.84 7.12
N ILE A 11 -1.62 -7.63 8.18
CA ILE A 11 -2.82 -7.70 9.04
C ILE A 11 -3.12 -6.35 9.70
N ALA A 12 -2.08 -5.59 10.07
CA ALA A 12 -2.23 -4.22 10.56
C ALA A 12 -2.50 -3.19 9.43
N ASN A 13 -2.70 -3.62 8.19
CA ASN A 13 -2.83 -2.80 6.98
C ASN A 13 -1.63 -1.87 6.76
N THR A 14 -0.45 -2.33 7.20
CA THR A 14 0.82 -1.63 7.09
C THR A 14 1.68 -2.31 6.02
N TRP A 15 2.15 -1.53 5.05
CA TRP A 15 2.84 -2.04 3.87
C TRP A 15 4.25 -1.48 3.81
N LEU A 16 5.22 -2.33 4.14
CA LEU A 16 6.65 -2.03 4.06
C LEU A 16 7.19 -2.45 2.69
N ARG A 17 7.95 -1.57 2.03
CA ARG A 17 8.66 -1.91 0.79
C ARG A 17 10.00 -1.20 0.69
N CYS A 18 10.95 -1.82 -0.01
CA CYS A 18 12.17 -1.17 -0.48
C CYS A 18 12.06 -0.96 -1.99
N ARG A 19 12.13 0.29 -2.44
CA ARG A 19 12.07 0.66 -3.86
C ARG A 19 13.34 1.38 -4.25
N SER A 20 14.13 0.75 -5.14
CA SER A 20 15.41 1.30 -5.60
C SER A 20 16.36 1.68 -4.45
N GLY A 21 16.41 0.86 -3.39
CA GLY A 21 17.23 1.09 -2.19
C GLY A 21 16.64 2.07 -1.18
N ILE A 22 15.45 2.62 -1.44
CA ILE A 22 14.75 3.53 -0.52
C ILE A 22 13.61 2.80 0.16
N TRP A 23 13.63 2.82 1.49
CA TRP A 23 12.57 2.24 2.31
C TRP A 23 11.37 3.16 2.42
N GLU A 24 10.18 2.59 2.24
CA GLU A 24 8.90 3.26 2.31
C GLU A 24 7.94 2.41 3.15
N LEU A 25 7.15 3.07 4.00
CA LEU A 25 6.12 2.44 4.81
C LEU A 25 4.79 3.18 4.59
N LYS A 26 3.76 2.44 4.17
CA LYS A 26 2.37 2.93 4.24
C LYS A 26 1.71 2.38 5.49
N TYR A 27 1.00 3.22 6.23
CA TYR A 27 0.23 2.82 7.41
C TYR A 27 -1.16 3.48 7.36
N PRO A 28 -2.21 2.83 7.88
CA PRO A 28 -3.56 3.37 7.79
C PRO A 28 -3.73 4.59 8.70
N LEU A 29 -4.35 5.67 8.21
CA LEU A 29 -4.72 6.85 9.03
C LEU A 29 -6.14 6.77 9.57
N GLU A 30 -6.99 5.96 8.94
CA GLU A 30 -8.37 5.72 9.36
C GLU A 30 -8.54 4.25 9.73
N HIS A 31 -9.49 3.96 10.60
CA HIS A 31 -9.93 2.58 10.80
C HIS A 31 -10.47 2.04 9.48
N VAL A 32 -10.18 0.76 9.21
CA VAL A 32 -10.63 0.03 8.02
C VAL A 32 -12.11 0.36 7.75
N SER A 33 -12.41 0.79 6.52
CA SER A 33 -13.78 1.12 6.15
C SER A 33 -14.72 -0.09 6.35
N ALA A 34 -16.03 0.14 6.35
CA ALA A 34 -17.02 -0.93 6.41
C ALA A 34 -16.87 -1.98 5.28
N GLU A 35 -16.13 -1.64 4.21
CA GLU A 35 -15.79 -2.51 3.07
C GLU A 35 -14.47 -3.28 3.26
N GLY A 36 -13.80 -3.19 4.42
CA GLY A 36 -12.60 -3.97 4.67
C GLY A 36 -11.35 -3.48 3.93
N ARG A 37 -11.32 -2.22 3.47
CA ARG A 37 -10.15 -1.62 2.82
C ARG A 37 -9.94 -0.20 3.32
N SER A 38 -8.72 0.16 3.71
CA SER A 38 -8.39 1.58 3.89
C SER A 38 -8.09 2.19 2.52
N THR A 39 -8.59 3.39 2.27
CA THR A 39 -8.21 4.19 1.10
C THR A 39 -7.32 5.38 1.49
N VAL A 40 -7.03 5.56 2.78
CA VAL A 40 -6.27 6.69 3.31
C VAL A 40 -5.08 6.17 4.11
N TYR A 41 -3.88 6.56 3.66
CA TYR A 41 -2.62 6.08 4.22
C TYR A 41 -1.71 7.26 4.53
N GLY A 42 -0.99 7.14 5.65
CA GLY A 42 0.22 7.91 5.88
C GLY A 42 1.38 7.22 5.20
N GLU A 43 2.32 7.99 4.68
CA GLU A 43 3.53 7.46 4.03
C GLU A 43 4.78 8.00 4.71
N LEU A 44 5.67 7.09 5.11
CA LEU A 44 7.01 7.40 5.58
C LEU A 44 8.03 6.98 4.53
N VAL A 45 9.04 7.81 4.32
CA VAL A 45 10.13 7.57 3.37
C VAL A 45 11.46 7.74 4.09
N GLY A 46 12.37 6.81 3.87
CA GLY A 46 13.70 6.78 4.48
C GLY A 46 13.78 5.83 5.69
N ALA A 47 14.94 5.19 5.82
CA ALA A 47 15.15 4.12 6.79
C ALA A 47 14.86 4.55 8.24
N ASP A 48 15.35 5.73 8.67
CA ASP A 48 15.17 6.20 10.04
C ASP A 48 13.70 6.41 10.41
N ALA A 49 12.91 7.03 9.51
CA ALA A 49 11.49 7.27 9.74
C ALA A 49 10.72 5.95 9.82
N VAL A 50 11.02 5.02 8.93
CA VAL A 50 10.43 3.67 8.90
C VAL A 50 10.77 2.91 10.18
N LEU A 51 12.04 2.86 10.58
CA LEU A 51 12.50 2.16 11.78
C LEU A 51 11.85 2.72 13.04
N ASN A 52 11.85 4.04 13.20
CA ASN A 52 11.22 4.69 14.35
C ASN A 52 9.74 4.35 14.44
N HIS A 53 9.03 4.31 13.31
CA HIS A 53 7.62 3.93 13.29
C HIS A 53 7.42 2.46 13.65
N LEU A 54 8.20 1.55 13.08
CA LEU A 54 8.10 0.11 13.36
C LEU A 54 8.37 -0.19 14.84
N VAL A 55 9.35 0.48 15.46
CA VAL A 55 9.64 0.34 16.89
C VAL A 55 8.52 0.96 17.74
N ALA A 56 8.07 2.18 17.42
CA ALA A 56 7.03 2.86 18.19
C ALA A 56 5.68 2.11 18.20
N HIS A 57 5.43 1.28 17.18
CA HIS A 57 4.20 0.48 17.06
C HIS A 57 4.41 -1.00 17.41
N GLY A 58 5.58 -1.37 17.95
CA GLY A 58 5.85 -2.73 18.44
C GLY A 58 6.03 -3.79 17.36
N PHE A 59 6.27 -3.39 16.11
CA PHE A 59 6.64 -4.33 15.03
C PHE A 59 8.12 -4.72 15.07
N LEU A 60 8.97 -3.87 15.63
CA LEU A 60 10.38 -4.14 15.86
C LEU A 60 10.74 -3.85 17.31
N GLU A 61 11.59 -4.70 17.87
CA GLU A 61 12.30 -4.39 19.10
C GLU A 61 13.35 -3.30 18.85
N PRO A 62 13.54 -2.36 19.78
CA PRO A 62 14.65 -1.41 19.71
C PRO A 62 15.98 -2.15 19.59
N ALA A 63 16.84 -1.69 18.70
CA ALA A 63 18.19 -2.23 18.55
C ALA A 63 19.24 -1.17 18.88
N ASP A 64 20.24 -1.57 19.67
CA ASP A 64 21.31 -0.70 20.15
C ASP A 64 22.40 -0.41 19.09
N GLY A 65 22.13 -0.72 17.81
CA GLY A 65 23.13 -0.73 16.75
C GLY A 65 22.68 -0.04 15.46
N ARG A 66 23.65 0.46 14.69
CA ARG A 66 23.46 1.07 13.36
C ARG A 66 23.43 0.01 12.24
N LEU A 67 22.77 -1.12 12.47
CA LEU A 67 22.63 -2.11 11.40
C LEU A 67 21.81 -1.49 10.25
N PRO A 68 22.14 -1.79 8.98
CA PRO A 68 21.23 -1.58 7.88
C PRO A 68 19.85 -2.16 8.22
N ILE A 69 18.79 -1.47 7.84
CA ILE A 69 17.41 -1.90 8.11
C ILE A 69 17.13 -3.32 7.58
N ASP A 70 17.73 -3.72 6.44
CA ASP A 70 17.64 -5.09 5.92
C ASP A 70 18.12 -6.14 6.94
N ASP A 71 19.29 -5.90 7.54
CA ASP A 71 19.91 -6.80 8.52
C ASP A 71 19.10 -6.83 9.81
N LEU A 72 18.54 -5.69 10.23
CA LEU A 72 17.70 -5.60 11.42
C LEU A 72 16.39 -6.37 11.22
N LEU A 73 15.72 -6.17 10.10
CA LEU A 73 14.49 -6.89 9.74
C LEU A 73 14.74 -8.40 9.73
N ALA A 74 15.81 -8.84 9.06
CA ALA A 74 16.18 -10.26 9.02
C ALA A 74 16.50 -10.83 10.41
N ALA A 75 17.25 -10.09 11.25
CA ALA A 75 17.57 -10.51 12.61
C ALA A 75 16.33 -10.67 13.51
N GLN A 76 15.26 -9.93 13.22
CA GLN A 76 13.98 -10.02 13.93
C GLN A 76 12.95 -10.91 13.23
N GLY A 77 13.37 -11.69 12.22
CA GLY A 77 12.54 -12.71 11.59
C GLY A 77 11.58 -12.18 10.51
N PHE A 78 11.74 -10.94 10.06
CA PHE A 78 11.03 -10.46 8.88
C PHE A 78 11.58 -11.14 7.63
N THR A 79 10.66 -11.51 6.74
CA THR A 79 11.00 -12.13 5.45
C THR A 79 10.32 -11.38 4.32
N GLU A 80 10.95 -11.37 3.16
CA GLU A 80 10.38 -10.75 1.97
C GLU A 80 9.14 -11.51 1.52
N LEU A 81 8.02 -10.80 1.42
CA LEU A 81 6.75 -11.39 0.97
C LEU A 81 6.62 -11.44 -0.56
N ALA A 82 7.17 -10.44 -1.26
CA ALA A 82 7.08 -10.31 -2.69
C ALA A 82 8.20 -9.41 -3.23
N SER A 83 8.69 -9.74 -4.43
CA SER A 83 9.63 -8.92 -5.18
C SER A 83 9.26 -8.91 -6.66
N PHE A 84 9.04 -7.71 -7.20
CA PHE A 84 8.68 -7.52 -8.60
C PHE A 84 9.04 -6.10 -9.06
N GLY A 85 9.33 -5.97 -10.35
CA GLY A 85 9.53 -4.68 -10.99
C GLY A 85 8.20 -4.01 -11.33
N THR A 86 8.21 -2.68 -11.42
CA THR A 86 7.08 -1.91 -11.96
C THR A 86 7.59 -0.88 -12.95
N LYS A 87 6.96 -0.82 -14.13
CA LYS A 87 7.12 0.28 -15.07
C LYS A 87 5.96 1.24 -14.86
N ARG A 88 6.26 2.43 -14.36
CA ARG A 88 5.26 3.44 -13.99
C ARG A 88 5.26 4.60 -14.98
N THR A 89 4.07 4.99 -15.43
CA THR A 89 3.81 6.26 -16.09
C THR A 89 3.00 7.14 -15.17
N LYS A 90 3.50 8.35 -14.86
CA LYS A 90 2.83 9.31 -13.99
C LYS A 90 2.26 10.47 -14.79
N SER A 91 1.01 10.80 -14.54
CA SER A 91 0.36 12.03 -15.02
C SER A 91 -0.28 12.76 -13.85
N ARG A 92 -0.58 14.04 -14.03
CA ARG A 92 -1.27 14.85 -13.02
C ARG A 92 -2.33 15.72 -13.65
N VAL A 93 -3.44 15.88 -12.95
CA VAL A 93 -4.55 16.77 -13.32
C VAL A 93 -4.81 17.70 -12.16
N TYR A 94 -5.01 18.99 -12.44
CA TYR A 94 -5.41 19.95 -11.43
C TYR A 94 -6.93 20.02 -11.37
N ASP A 95 -7.50 19.82 -10.20
CA ASP A 95 -8.92 20.08 -9.94
C ASP A 95 -9.06 21.53 -9.46
N GLU A 96 -9.62 22.39 -10.32
CA GLU A 96 -9.84 23.81 -9.99
C GLU A 96 -10.89 24.00 -8.88
N GLY A 97 -11.91 23.14 -8.82
CA GLY A 97 -12.98 23.21 -7.82
C GLY A 97 -12.49 22.84 -6.42
N ALA A 98 -11.59 21.88 -6.35
CA ALA A 98 -10.95 21.47 -5.10
C ALA A 98 -9.58 22.14 -4.84
N ALA A 99 -9.08 22.91 -5.81
CA ALA A 99 -7.78 23.58 -5.76
C ALA A 99 -6.60 22.63 -5.41
N LEU A 100 -6.60 21.41 -5.95
CA LEU A 100 -5.59 20.37 -5.62
C LEU A 100 -5.10 19.62 -6.87
N TRP A 101 -3.93 19.01 -6.76
CA TRP A 101 -3.39 18.13 -7.81
C TRP A 101 -3.76 16.67 -7.52
N LEU A 102 -4.37 16.02 -8.51
CA LEU A 102 -4.60 14.59 -8.55
C LEU A 102 -3.50 13.90 -9.38
N GLY A 103 -2.99 12.78 -8.88
CA GLY A 103 -2.08 11.89 -9.59
C GLY A 103 -2.84 10.80 -10.33
N ILE A 104 -2.38 10.45 -11.53
CA ILE A 104 -2.81 9.28 -12.29
C ILE A 104 -1.55 8.45 -12.57
N ASP A 105 -1.45 7.30 -11.93
CA ASP A 105 -0.32 6.39 -12.06
C ASP A 105 -0.76 5.13 -12.81
N SER A 106 -0.22 4.91 -14.01
CA SER A 106 -0.37 3.66 -14.75
C SER A 106 0.85 2.78 -14.48
N ASP A 107 0.63 1.61 -13.92
CA ASP A 107 1.67 0.66 -13.59
C ASP A 107 1.53 -0.64 -14.38
N GLU A 108 2.66 -1.09 -14.91
CA GLU A 108 2.85 -2.44 -15.44
C GLU A 108 3.83 -3.19 -14.54
N ALA A 109 3.34 -4.19 -13.82
CA ALA A 109 4.18 -5.04 -13.00
C ALA A 109 4.90 -6.09 -13.86
N SER A 110 6.10 -6.51 -13.46
CA SER A 110 6.95 -7.44 -14.24
C SER A 110 6.33 -8.82 -14.49
N TYR A 111 5.25 -9.16 -13.79
CA TYR A 111 4.46 -10.38 -13.98
C TYR A 111 3.20 -10.16 -14.85
N GLY A 112 3.12 -9.03 -15.57
CA GLY A 112 2.09 -8.75 -16.57
C GLY A 112 0.76 -8.22 -16.01
N HIS A 113 0.73 -7.74 -14.75
CA HIS A 113 -0.46 -7.07 -14.20
C HIS A 113 -0.42 -5.58 -14.48
N LEU A 114 -1.55 -5.05 -14.94
CA LEU A 114 -1.73 -3.64 -15.25
C LEU A 114 -2.72 -3.04 -14.26
N VAL A 115 -2.35 -1.94 -13.62
CA VAL A 115 -3.23 -1.19 -12.72
C VAL A 115 -3.12 0.30 -13.02
N LEU A 116 -4.26 0.99 -12.94
CA LEU A 116 -4.33 2.44 -12.96
C LEU A 116 -4.79 2.92 -11.59
N GLU A 117 -4.00 3.76 -10.95
CA GLU A 117 -4.29 4.35 -9.65
C GLU A 117 -4.58 5.85 -9.84
N VAL A 118 -5.67 6.34 -9.26
CA VAL A 118 -5.95 7.77 -9.12
C VAL A 118 -5.78 8.12 -7.64
N GLU A 119 -4.88 9.05 -7.34
CA GLU A 119 -4.51 9.40 -5.97
C GLU A 119 -4.49 10.91 -5.75
N GLY A 120 -4.69 11.35 -4.51
CA GLY A 120 -4.62 12.74 -4.10
C GLY A 120 -3.89 12.84 -2.77
N ILE A 121 -3.09 13.90 -2.62
CA ILE A 121 -2.38 14.18 -1.36
C ILE A 121 -3.16 15.27 -0.64
N SER A 122 -3.60 14.97 0.58
CA SER A 122 -4.28 15.89 1.48
C SER A 122 -3.49 16.08 2.77
N SER A 123 -3.86 17.10 3.56
CA SER A 123 -3.52 17.10 4.97
C SER A 123 -4.29 15.98 5.70
N THR A 124 -3.99 15.77 6.98
CA THR A 124 -4.74 14.83 7.84
C THR A 124 -6.07 15.40 8.35
N ASP A 125 -6.49 16.57 7.86
CA ASP A 125 -7.78 17.15 8.21
C ASP A 125 -8.92 16.41 7.49
N SER A 126 -9.94 15.99 8.24
CA SER A 126 -11.04 15.18 7.69
C SER A 126 -11.79 15.87 6.53
N ALA A 127 -11.91 17.19 6.53
CA ALA A 127 -12.60 17.90 5.46
C ALA A 127 -11.76 17.92 4.18
N GLU A 128 -10.44 18.09 4.29
CA GLU A 128 -9.53 17.99 3.15
C GLU A 128 -9.41 16.56 2.60
N ILE A 129 -9.46 15.54 3.46
CA ILE A 129 -9.52 14.13 3.05
C ILE A 129 -10.79 13.87 2.22
N GLU A 130 -11.96 14.28 2.74
CA GLU A 130 -13.23 14.07 2.06
C GLU A 130 -13.31 14.81 0.72
N LYS A 131 -12.86 16.07 0.69
CA LYS A 131 -12.74 16.87 -0.53
C LYS A 131 -11.84 16.20 -1.56
N THR A 132 -10.69 15.66 -1.14
CA THR A 132 -9.77 14.91 -2.00
C THR A 132 -10.43 13.64 -2.52
N ARG A 133 -11.13 12.90 -1.67
CA ARG A 133 -11.86 11.67 -2.03
C ARG A 133 -12.92 11.92 -3.11
N LEU A 134 -13.71 12.99 -2.98
CA LEU A 134 -14.71 13.39 -3.97
C LEU A 134 -14.06 13.77 -5.31
N SER A 135 -12.92 14.47 -5.27
CA SER A 135 -12.17 14.85 -6.48
C SER A 135 -11.60 13.62 -7.21
N ILE A 136 -11.06 12.65 -6.47
CA ILE A 136 -10.61 11.36 -7.01
C ILE A 136 -11.78 10.62 -7.68
N GLN A 137 -12.94 10.57 -7.01
CA GLN A 137 -14.12 9.89 -7.55
C GLN A 137 -14.59 10.54 -8.85
N ALA A 138 -14.71 11.87 -8.89
CA ALA A 138 -15.13 12.59 -10.08
C ALA A 138 -14.16 12.38 -11.26
N LEU A 139 -12.84 12.38 -11.00
CA LEU A 139 -11.84 12.11 -12.03
C LEU A 139 -11.91 10.65 -12.51
N ALA A 140 -12.08 9.69 -11.60
CA ALA A 140 -12.23 8.28 -11.96
C ALA A 140 -13.46 8.05 -12.87
N GLU A 141 -14.60 8.68 -12.55
CA GLU A 141 -15.81 8.63 -13.36
C GLU A 141 -15.59 9.27 -14.74
N ALA A 142 -14.93 10.43 -14.81
CA ALA A 142 -14.62 11.12 -16.07
C ALA A 142 -13.67 10.30 -16.98
N LEU A 143 -12.78 9.51 -16.39
CA LEU A 143 -11.89 8.59 -17.10
C LEU A 143 -12.56 7.25 -17.46
N GLY A 144 -13.81 7.04 -17.04
CA GLY A 144 -14.54 5.78 -17.27
C GLY A 144 -13.97 4.60 -16.48
N LEU A 145 -13.32 4.86 -15.35
CA LEU A 145 -12.73 3.83 -14.50
C LEU A 145 -13.79 3.14 -13.67
N THR A 146 -13.63 1.83 -13.49
CA THR A 146 -14.45 1.05 -12.57
C THR A 146 -13.55 0.40 -11.53
N LYS A 147 -14.10 0.16 -10.34
CA LYS A 147 -13.42 -0.64 -9.31
C LYS A 147 -13.42 -2.15 -9.62
N ALA A 148 -13.94 -2.56 -10.77
CA ALA A 148 -13.97 -3.94 -11.20
C ALA A 148 -12.80 -4.25 -12.14
N GLY A 149 -12.23 -5.45 -12.01
CA GLY A 149 -11.32 -6.04 -12.98
C GLY A 149 -12.03 -6.39 -14.29
N ALA A 150 -11.26 -6.72 -15.33
CA ALA A 150 -11.78 -7.02 -16.66
C ALA A 150 -12.72 -8.24 -16.70
N ASP A 151 -12.60 -9.14 -15.71
CA ASP A 151 -13.44 -10.32 -15.50
C ASP A 151 -14.65 -10.07 -14.58
N GLY A 152 -14.84 -8.82 -14.13
CA GLY A 152 -15.89 -8.42 -13.20
C GLY A 152 -15.55 -8.67 -11.72
N SER A 153 -14.36 -9.16 -11.38
CA SER A 153 -13.91 -9.26 -9.99
C SER A 153 -13.64 -7.88 -9.39
N ALA A 154 -13.42 -7.78 -8.07
CA ALA A 154 -12.83 -6.55 -7.52
C ALA A 154 -11.45 -6.31 -8.15
N ALA A 155 -11.13 -5.06 -8.46
CA ALA A 155 -9.80 -4.67 -8.93
C ALA A 155 -8.77 -4.95 -7.81
N ARG A 156 -7.68 -5.63 -8.18
CA ARG A 156 -6.61 -6.01 -7.27
C ARG A 156 -5.41 -5.09 -7.39
N GLY A 157 -4.84 -4.73 -6.25
CA GLY A 157 -3.54 -4.08 -6.21
C GLY A 157 -2.42 -5.00 -6.69
N LYS A 158 -1.24 -4.44 -6.96
CA LYS A 158 -0.08 -5.21 -7.44
C LYS A 158 0.35 -6.32 -6.48
N LEU A 159 0.39 -6.04 -5.17
CA LEU A 159 0.79 -7.05 -4.19
C LEU A 159 -0.26 -8.17 -4.08
N GLU A 160 -1.54 -7.80 -4.05
CA GLU A 160 -2.66 -8.75 -3.97
C GLU A 160 -2.66 -9.71 -5.17
N GLU A 161 -2.52 -9.19 -6.38
CA GLU A 161 -2.43 -10.01 -7.59
C GLU A 161 -1.14 -10.87 -7.62
N TYR A 162 -0.03 -10.35 -7.12
CA TYR A 162 1.21 -11.12 -7.00
C TYR A 162 1.01 -12.34 -6.09
N LEU A 163 0.41 -12.15 -4.92
CA LEU A 163 0.13 -13.22 -3.96
C LEU A 163 -0.81 -14.27 -4.55
N PHE A 164 -1.89 -13.81 -5.21
CA PHE A 164 -2.84 -14.67 -5.90
C PHE A 164 -2.16 -15.58 -6.94
N ARG A 165 -1.19 -15.04 -7.71
CA ARG A 165 -0.50 -15.80 -8.77
C ARG A 165 0.61 -16.72 -8.27
N HIS A 166 1.35 -16.35 -7.23
CA HIS A 166 2.65 -16.99 -6.92
C HIS A 166 2.73 -17.70 -5.57
N GLN A 167 2.00 -17.26 -4.55
CA GLN A 167 2.18 -17.76 -3.17
C GLN A 167 1.06 -18.71 -2.70
N GLY A 168 0.10 -19.00 -3.60
CA GLY A 168 -1.13 -19.69 -3.22
C GLY A 168 -2.01 -18.84 -2.30
N ASN A 169 -3.24 -19.30 -2.04
CA ASN A 169 -4.21 -18.49 -1.32
C ASN A 169 -3.91 -18.33 0.18
N GLY A 170 -2.92 -19.01 0.77
CA GLY A 170 -2.73 -19.02 2.24
C GLY A 170 -2.51 -17.63 2.88
N ILE A 171 -1.55 -16.85 2.36
CA ILE A 171 -1.30 -15.48 2.86
C ILE A 171 -2.41 -14.54 2.43
N LEU A 172 -2.85 -14.62 1.18
CA LEU A 172 -3.94 -13.79 0.65
C LEU A 172 -5.24 -14.00 1.45
N ASP A 173 -5.62 -15.24 1.75
CA ASP A 173 -6.80 -15.60 2.55
C ASP A 173 -6.68 -15.10 3.99
N ARG A 174 -5.48 -15.06 4.57
CA ARG A 174 -5.26 -14.45 5.88
C ARG A 174 -5.51 -12.95 5.84
N LEU A 175 -4.98 -12.26 4.82
CA LEU A 175 -5.16 -10.82 4.62
C LEU A 175 -6.63 -10.47 4.31
N MET A 176 -7.31 -11.24 3.46
CA MET A 176 -8.74 -11.08 3.19
C MET A 176 -9.59 -11.31 4.44
N ARG A 177 -9.27 -12.34 5.26
CA ARG A 177 -9.97 -12.57 6.55
C ARG A 177 -9.72 -11.47 7.59
N ALA A 178 -8.57 -10.80 7.52
CA ALA A 178 -8.27 -9.64 8.35
C ALA A 178 -8.94 -8.35 7.83
N GLY A 179 -9.58 -8.38 6.66
CA GLY A 179 -10.22 -7.20 6.07
C GLY A 179 -9.20 -6.13 5.69
N VAL A 180 -8.10 -6.53 5.04
CA VAL A 180 -7.08 -5.59 4.53
C VAL A 180 -6.81 -5.76 3.03
N MET A 181 -7.44 -6.76 2.41
CA MET A 181 -7.43 -7.05 0.98
C MET A 181 -8.84 -7.45 0.56
#